data_AF-A0A932FMS0-F1
#
_entry.id   AF-A0A932FMS0-F1
#
_cell.length_a   1.000
_cell.length_b   1.000
_cell.length_c   1.000
_cell.angle_alpha   90.00
_cell.angle_beta   90.00
_cell.angle_gamma   90.00
#
_symmetry.space_group_name_H-M   'P 1'
#
loop_
_entity.id
_entity.type
_entity.pdbx_description
1 polymer ?
#
loop_
_entity_poly.entity_id
_entity_poly.type
_entity_poly.pdbx_seq_one_letter_code
_entity_poly.pdbx_strand_id
1 'polypeptide(L)'
;MNPTLRYQFIDQPAQLPALHAALDRCAEIALDTEADNLFRYKTKVCLLQILADGEIYLVDLLAGLPLDELWPRLAAKPLLMHGSDYDLRLLWELCRFEPHRLFDTMFAAQLLSIPRFGLAALLEQNFGAKVDKDHQKANWSQRPLDRDMLDYAATDVYYLPALRDRLRAGLDRLGRMEWMEQKCRWQIEVARDGFAAPDENAWRVNGSERLRGRGLGVLHALWHWREGWAEKLNTPPFKVVGNELLGRIARAAEEDRPLPEVLDIHLGRRHDRLYPSMAEAIRRGFATDPHTLPRRERRREFAPMNPDELARQDRIKADRDRLAAGFNLDPTLIATRSQLVLIARDPASIDAVLLPWQAKLLKAEPAWKS
;
A
#
# COMPACT_ATOMS: atom_id res chain seq x y z
N MET A 1 -24.45 -16.97 10.16
CA MET A 1 -23.67 -17.91 9.32
C MET A 1 -23.46 -17.20 8.00
N ASN A 2 -22.25 -17.24 7.44
CA ASN A 2 -22.04 -16.67 6.11
C ASN A 2 -22.86 -17.49 5.09
N PRO A 3 -23.46 -16.85 4.09
CA PRO A 3 -24.11 -17.59 3.01
C PRO A 3 -23.08 -18.44 2.27
N THR A 4 -23.47 -19.62 1.80
CA THR A 4 -22.65 -20.39 0.87
C THR A 4 -22.61 -19.64 -0.45
N LEU A 5 -21.48 -19.04 -0.77
CA LEU A 5 -21.30 -18.29 -2.01
C LEU A 5 -21.11 -19.25 -3.19
N ARG A 6 -21.68 -18.89 -4.33
CA ARG A 6 -21.39 -19.54 -5.61
C ARG A 6 -20.51 -18.60 -6.41
N TYR A 7 -19.46 -19.15 -7.00
CA TYR A 7 -18.51 -18.42 -7.82
C TYR A 7 -18.07 -19.28 -9.00
N GLN A 8 -17.63 -18.61 -10.07
CA GLN A 8 -17.04 -19.23 -11.24
C GLN A 8 -15.53 -19.01 -11.19
N PHE A 9 -14.77 -20.08 -10.99
CA PHE A 9 -13.31 -20.04 -11.10
C PHE A 9 -12.92 -20.09 -12.58
N ILE A 10 -12.27 -19.03 -13.07
CA ILE A 10 -11.85 -18.89 -14.47
C ILE A 10 -10.35 -19.19 -14.55
N ASP A 11 -10.02 -20.38 -15.04
CA ASP A 11 -8.65 -20.84 -15.31
C ASP A 11 -8.49 -21.36 -16.74
N GLN A 12 -9.54 -21.28 -17.58
CA GLN A 12 -9.51 -21.64 -18.99
C GLN A 12 -10.12 -20.56 -19.88
N PRO A 13 -9.58 -20.33 -21.09
CA PRO A 13 -10.11 -19.32 -22.02
C PRO A 13 -11.60 -19.48 -22.36
N ALA A 14 -12.10 -20.72 -22.40
CA ALA A 14 -13.51 -21.02 -22.72
C ALA A 14 -14.51 -20.48 -21.68
N GLN A 15 -14.06 -20.11 -20.48
CA GLN A 15 -14.90 -19.57 -19.41
C GLN A 15 -15.02 -18.03 -19.47
N LEU A 16 -14.11 -17.33 -20.16
CA LEU A 16 -14.10 -15.87 -20.28
C LEU A 16 -15.37 -15.26 -20.91
N PRO A 17 -16.01 -15.87 -21.94
CA PRO A 17 -17.21 -15.28 -22.54
C PRO A 17 -18.35 -15.03 -21.56
N ALA A 18 -18.52 -15.88 -20.54
CA ALA A 18 -19.55 -15.70 -19.52
C ALA A 18 -19.28 -14.46 -18.66
N LEU A 19 -18.02 -14.24 -18.27
CA LEU A 19 -17.58 -13.03 -17.56
C LEU A 19 -17.78 -11.79 -18.44
N HIS A 20 -17.31 -11.80 -19.69
CA HIS A 20 -17.48 -10.67 -20.60
C HIS A 20 -18.94 -10.27 -20.75
N ALA A 21 -19.85 -11.24 -20.93
CA ALA A 21 -21.27 -10.98 -21.03
C ALA A 21 -21.87 -10.36 -19.74
N ALA A 22 -21.42 -10.78 -18.56
CA ALA A 22 -21.84 -10.17 -17.29
C ALA A 22 -21.34 -8.73 -17.16
N LEU A 23 -20.08 -8.49 -17.54
CA LEU A 23 -19.49 -7.14 -17.55
C LEU A 23 -20.26 -6.20 -18.50
N ASP A 24 -20.66 -6.69 -19.66
CA ASP A 24 -21.41 -5.89 -20.64
C ASP A 24 -22.78 -5.46 -20.09
N ARG A 25 -23.46 -6.31 -19.30
CA ARG A 25 -24.79 -6.04 -18.72
C ARG A 25 -24.78 -5.20 -17.44
N CYS A 26 -23.72 -5.28 -16.65
CA CYS A 26 -23.68 -4.61 -15.35
C CYS A 26 -23.41 -3.10 -15.47
N ALA A 27 -23.94 -2.32 -14.53
CA ALA A 27 -23.71 -0.88 -14.45
C ALA A 27 -22.50 -0.50 -13.58
N GLU A 28 -22.01 -1.44 -12.78
CA GLU A 28 -21.00 -1.26 -11.73
C GLU A 28 -20.40 -2.63 -11.40
N ILE A 29 -19.14 -2.64 -10.99
CA ILE A 29 -18.38 -3.85 -10.70
C ILE A 29 -17.78 -3.73 -9.32
N ALA A 30 -17.84 -4.80 -8.51
CA ALA A 30 -16.97 -4.90 -7.35
C ALA A 30 -15.70 -5.68 -7.72
N LEU A 31 -14.54 -5.12 -7.36
CA LEU A 31 -13.24 -5.62 -7.77
C LEU A 31 -12.33 -5.73 -6.54
N ASP A 32 -11.60 -6.82 -6.45
CA ASP A 32 -10.48 -6.98 -5.51
C ASP A 32 -9.31 -7.70 -6.20
N THR A 33 -8.13 -7.71 -5.57
CA THR A 33 -7.00 -8.50 -6.07
C THR A 33 -6.29 -9.25 -4.96
N GLU A 34 -5.69 -10.40 -5.32
CA GLU A 34 -4.78 -11.11 -4.42
C GLU A 34 -3.41 -11.29 -5.04
N ALA A 35 -2.37 -11.07 -4.23
CA ALA A 35 -0.98 -11.02 -4.68
C ALA A 35 -0.04 -11.87 -3.80
N ASP A 36 1.16 -12.16 -4.31
CA ASP A 36 2.15 -13.01 -3.64
C ASP A 36 3.33 -12.24 -3.00
N ASN A 37 3.14 -10.96 -2.69
CA ASN A 37 4.17 -10.04 -2.15
C ASN A 37 4.85 -10.54 -0.85
N LEU A 38 4.19 -11.40 -0.07
CA LEU A 38 4.78 -12.05 1.12
C LEU A 38 5.59 -13.32 0.80
N PHE A 39 5.61 -13.76 -0.45
CA PHE A 39 6.16 -15.06 -0.88
C PHE A 39 7.13 -14.97 -2.05
N ARG A 40 7.03 -13.97 -2.93
CA ARG A 40 7.95 -13.74 -4.06
C ARG A 40 8.70 -12.43 -3.95
N TYR A 41 9.83 -12.36 -4.66
CA TYR A 41 10.64 -11.14 -4.72
C TYR A 41 9.94 -10.08 -5.58
N LYS A 42 9.53 -10.46 -6.80
CA LYS A 42 8.67 -9.64 -7.65
C LYS A 42 7.23 -10.04 -7.39
N THR A 43 6.45 -9.10 -6.88
CA THR A 43 5.02 -9.29 -6.64
C THR A 43 4.31 -9.58 -7.95
N LYS A 44 3.42 -10.58 -7.93
CA LYS A 44 2.48 -10.88 -8.99
C LYS A 44 1.07 -10.78 -8.43
N VAL A 45 0.18 -10.18 -9.22
CA VAL A 45 -1.26 -10.35 -9.01
C VAL A 45 -1.60 -11.77 -9.46
N CYS A 46 -2.16 -12.56 -8.55
CA CYS A 46 -2.38 -14.00 -8.71
C CYS A 46 -3.85 -14.33 -8.98
N LEU A 47 -4.77 -13.56 -8.41
CA LEU A 47 -6.21 -13.74 -8.54
C LEU A 47 -6.88 -12.37 -8.65
N LEU A 48 -7.89 -12.29 -9.50
CA LEU A 48 -8.76 -11.13 -9.63
C LEU A 48 -10.19 -11.55 -9.27
N GLN A 49 -10.78 -10.88 -8.28
CA GLN A 49 -12.15 -11.14 -7.83
C GLN A 49 -13.08 -10.12 -8.45
N ILE A 50 -14.14 -10.58 -9.09
CA ILE A 50 -15.10 -9.72 -9.79
C ILE A 50 -16.50 -10.12 -9.37
N LEU A 51 -17.27 -9.17 -8.83
CA LEU A 51 -18.73 -9.27 -8.76
C LEU A 51 -19.33 -8.45 -9.90
N ALA A 52 -19.98 -9.11 -10.85
CA ALA A 52 -20.64 -8.48 -11.99
C ALA A 52 -21.98 -9.17 -12.27
N ASP A 53 -23.03 -8.37 -12.47
CA ASP A 53 -24.39 -8.86 -12.75
C ASP A 53 -24.92 -9.87 -11.69
N GLY A 54 -24.53 -9.68 -10.42
CA GLY A 54 -24.91 -10.56 -9.31
C GLY A 54 -24.11 -11.86 -9.20
N GLU A 55 -23.19 -12.12 -10.13
CA GLU A 55 -22.36 -13.32 -10.18
C GLU A 55 -20.91 -13.01 -9.77
N ILE A 56 -20.29 -13.96 -9.07
CA ILE A 56 -18.88 -13.86 -8.63
C ILE A 56 -18.00 -14.65 -9.60
N TYR A 57 -16.94 -14.00 -10.07
CA TYR A 57 -15.90 -14.59 -10.91
C TYR A 57 -14.54 -14.45 -10.22
N LEU A 58 -13.82 -15.55 -10.14
CA LEU A 58 -12.46 -15.62 -9.58
C LEU A 58 -11.51 -15.95 -10.73
N VAL A 59 -10.82 -14.94 -11.26
CA VAL A 59 -9.99 -15.08 -12.46
C VAL A 59 -8.54 -15.38 -12.08
N ASP A 60 -8.06 -16.57 -12.47
CA ASP A 60 -6.68 -16.98 -12.26
C ASP A 60 -5.75 -16.27 -13.25
N LEU A 61 -5.01 -15.28 -12.76
CA LEU A 61 -4.07 -14.52 -13.58
C LEU A 61 -2.78 -15.31 -13.91
N LEU A 62 -2.56 -16.45 -13.26
CA LEU A 62 -1.41 -17.33 -13.49
C LEU A 62 -1.71 -18.44 -14.51
N ALA A 63 -2.97 -18.62 -14.91
CA ALA A 63 -3.40 -19.64 -15.88
C ALA A 63 -3.04 -19.32 -17.35
N GLY A 64 -2.47 -18.14 -17.66
CA GLY A 64 -2.11 -17.77 -19.03
C GLY A 64 -3.32 -17.44 -19.91
N LEU A 65 -4.35 -16.85 -19.31
CA LEU A 65 -5.58 -16.46 -20.00
C LEU A 65 -5.38 -15.26 -20.94
N PRO A 66 -6.09 -15.20 -22.09
CA PRO A 66 -6.09 -14.03 -22.97
C PRO A 66 -6.98 -12.91 -22.39
N LEU A 67 -6.40 -12.05 -21.54
CA LEU A 67 -7.13 -11.04 -20.77
C LEU A 67 -7.16 -9.65 -21.43
N ASP A 68 -6.64 -9.48 -22.65
CA ASP A 68 -6.58 -8.17 -23.33
C ASP A 68 -7.95 -7.49 -23.45
N GLU A 69 -9.00 -8.31 -23.58
CA GLU A 69 -10.39 -7.90 -23.67
C GLU A 69 -11.05 -7.59 -22.31
N LEU A 70 -10.49 -8.11 -21.22
CA LEU A 70 -11.05 -7.95 -19.87
C LEU A 70 -10.80 -6.53 -19.34
N TRP A 71 -9.56 -6.05 -19.44
CA TRP A 71 -9.14 -4.77 -18.87
C TRP A 71 -9.96 -3.56 -19.35
N PRO A 72 -10.18 -3.34 -20.67
CA PRO A 72 -10.98 -2.21 -21.12
C PRO A 72 -12.45 -2.31 -20.68
N ARG A 73 -13.01 -3.53 -20.56
CA ARG A 73 -14.39 -3.73 -20.07
C ARG A 73 -14.51 -3.37 -18.59
N LEU A 74 -13.55 -3.77 -17.77
CA LEU A 74 -13.49 -3.39 -16.36
C LEU A 74 -13.32 -1.86 -16.21
N ALA A 75 -12.40 -1.26 -16.96
CA ALA A 75 -12.08 0.17 -16.88
C ALA A 75 -13.25 1.08 -17.28
N ALA A 76 -14.13 0.59 -18.16
CA ALA A 76 -15.31 1.30 -18.64
C ALA A 76 -16.46 1.39 -17.62
N LYS A 77 -16.38 0.67 -16.49
CA LYS A 77 -17.44 0.67 -15.46
C LYS A 77 -16.96 1.38 -14.19
N PRO A 78 -17.89 1.98 -13.41
CA PRO A 78 -17.61 2.35 -12.03
C PRO A 78 -17.18 1.12 -11.22
N LEU A 79 -16.08 1.26 -10.48
CA LEU A 79 -15.57 0.22 -9.59
C LEU A 79 -15.91 0.47 -8.12
N LEU A 80 -16.28 -0.60 -7.43
CA LEU A 80 -16.31 -0.72 -5.98
C LEU A 80 -15.10 -1.50 -5.51
N MET A 81 -14.32 -0.91 -4.61
CA MET A 81 -13.15 -1.57 -4.02
C MET A 81 -13.09 -1.24 -2.52
N HIS A 82 -12.22 -1.94 -1.80
CA HIS A 82 -11.96 -1.67 -0.40
C HIS A 82 -10.46 -1.48 -0.16
N GLY A 83 -10.00 -0.25 0.11
CA GLY A 83 -8.58 0.01 0.32
C GLY A 83 -7.74 -0.10 -0.95
N SER A 84 -8.26 0.47 -2.04
CA SER A 84 -7.82 0.29 -3.43
C SER A 84 -6.42 0.81 -3.79
N ASP A 85 -5.77 1.58 -2.90
CA ASP A 85 -4.50 2.27 -3.20
C ASP A 85 -3.39 1.32 -3.68
N TYR A 86 -3.33 0.11 -3.11
CA TYR A 86 -2.31 -0.87 -3.44
C TYR A 86 -2.67 -1.67 -4.70
N ASP A 87 -3.93 -2.11 -4.81
CA ASP A 87 -4.45 -2.87 -5.95
C ASP A 87 -4.35 -2.09 -7.25
N LEU A 88 -4.71 -0.79 -7.23
CA LEU A 88 -4.63 0.05 -8.42
C LEU A 88 -3.19 0.19 -8.93
N ARG A 89 -2.19 0.26 -8.03
CA ARG A 89 -0.77 0.29 -8.41
C ARG A 89 -0.32 -1.04 -8.99
N LEU A 90 -0.76 -2.16 -8.40
CA LEU A 90 -0.46 -3.49 -8.91
C LEU A 90 -1.06 -3.70 -10.30
N LEU A 91 -2.32 -3.32 -10.51
CA LEU A 91 -3.00 -3.44 -11.80
C LEU A 91 -2.41 -2.46 -12.84
N TRP A 92 -1.95 -1.28 -12.42
CA TRP A 92 -1.21 -0.37 -13.29
C TRP A 92 0.12 -0.97 -13.76
N GLU A 93 0.89 -1.62 -12.87
CA GLU A 93 2.13 -2.30 -13.27
C GLU A 93 1.88 -3.53 -14.13
N LEU A 94 0.81 -4.27 -13.84
CA LEU A 94 0.45 -5.49 -14.57
C LEU A 94 0.03 -5.20 -16.01
N CYS A 95 -0.91 -4.27 -16.21
CA CYS A 95 -1.58 -4.09 -17.49
C CYS A 95 -1.97 -2.63 -17.79
N ARG A 96 -1.37 -1.65 -17.10
CA ARG A 96 -1.72 -0.22 -17.21
C ARG A 96 -3.22 0.02 -16.98
N PHE A 97 -3.82 -0.79 -16.11
CA PHE A 97 -5.23 -0.67 -15.78
C PHE A 97 -5.51 0.68 -15.12
N GLU A 98 -6.54 1.36 -15.61
CA GLU A 98 -7.00 2.62 -15.05
C GLU A 98 -8.53 2.66 -15.09
N PRO A 99 -9.22 2.60 -13.94
CA PRO A 99 -10.67 2.70 -13.92
C PRO A 99 -11.11 4.15 -14.11
N HIS A 100 -12.21 4.36 -14.85
CA HIS A 100 -12.75 5.71 -15.04
C HIS A 100 -13.38 6.28 -13.76
N ARG A 101 -13.97 5.43 -12.91
CA ARG A 101 -14.59 5.82 -11.63
C ARG A 101 -14.34 4.77 -10.56
N LEU A 102 -14.25 5.24 -9.33
CA LEU A 102 -13.96 4.43 -8.15
C LEU A 102 -14.80 4.89 -6.96
N PHE A 103 -15.26 3.93 -6.18
CA PHE A 103 -15.77 4.12 -4.82
C PHE A 103 -14.99 3.18 -3.88
N ASP A 104 -14.12 3.77 -3.06
CA ASP A 104 -13.37 3.06 -2.03
C ASP A 104 -14.13 2.99 -0.69
N THR A 105 -14.67 1.82 -0.37
CA THR A 105 -15.47 1.62 0.85
C THR A 105 -14.66 1.82 2.14
N MET A 106 -13.33 1.65 2.13
CA MET A 106 -12.48 1.91 3.28
C MET A 106 -12.42 3.41 3.57
N PHE A 107 -12.19 4.22 2.54
CA PHE A 107 -12.14 5.67 2.69
C PHE A 107 -13.53 6.24 3.06
N ALA A 108 -14.60 5.70 2.47
CA ALA A 108 -15.95 6.07 2.86
C ALA A 108 -16.21 5.80 4.35
N ALA A 109 -15.77 4.65 4.88
CA ALA A 109 -15.87 4.34 6.30
C ALA A 109 -15.03 5.30 7.19
N GLN A 110 -13.84 5.69 6.73
CA GLN A 110 -13.00 6.69 7.42
C GLN A 110 -13.66 8.08 7.46
N LEU A 111 -14.29 8.51 6.37
CA LEU A 111 -15.05 9.76 6.31
C LEU A 111 -16.31 9.74 7.18
N LEU A 112 -16.82 8.56 7.53
CA LEU A 112 -17.90 8.36 8.51
C LEU A 112 -17.38 8.15 9.93
N SER A 113 -16.06 8.21 10.13
CA SER A 113 -15.41 8.07 11.43
C SER A 113 -15.67 6.71 12.08
N ILE A 114 -15.81 5.66 11.26
CA ILE A 114 -15.95 4.28 11.72
C ILE A 114 -14.59 3.81 12.23
N PRO A 115 -14.42 3.44 13.51
CA PRO A 115 -13.09 3.14 14.07
C PRO A 115 -12.43 1.90 13.48
N ARG A 116 -13.22 0.87 13.17
CA ARG A 116 -12.76 -0.38 12.57
C ARG A 116 -13.19 -0.42 11.10
N PHE A 117 -12.39 0.18 10.24
CA PHE A 117 -12.73 0.38 8.83
C PHE A 117 -12.14 -0.67 7.87
N GLY A 118 -11.46 -1.71 8.37
CA GLY A 118 -11.04 -2.83 7.52
C GLY A 118 -12.23 -3.71 7.12
N LEU A 119 -12.17 -4.32 5.92
CA LEU A 119 -13.30 -5.02 5.30
C LEU A 119 -13.98 -6.01 6.24
N ALA A 120 -13.24 -6.96 6.80
CA ALA A 120 -13.76 -7.95 7.74
C ALA A 120 -14.54 -7.33 8.91
N ALA A 121 -14.08 -6.20 9.46
CA ALA A 121 -14.76 -5.51 10.55
C ALA A 121 -16.05 -4.81 10.08
N LEU A 122 -16.01 -4.21 8.89
CA LEU A 122 -17.20 -3.61 8.28
C LEU A 122 -18.24 -4.67 7.94
N LEU A 123 -17.83 -5.82 7.42
CA LEU A 123 -18.72 -6.92 7.07
C LEU A 123 -19.36 -7.54 8.32
N GLU A 124 -18.58 -7.74 9.38
CA GLU A 124 -19.09 -8.19 10.68
C GLU A 124 -20.12 -7.21 11.24
N GLN A 125 -19.78 -5.92 11.31
CA GLN A 125 -20.65 -4.88 11.88
C GLN A 125 -21.94 -4.68 11.08
N ASN A 126 -21.88 -4.78 9.75
CA ASN A 126 -23.02 -4.47 8.89
C ASN A 126 -23.90 -5.69 8.58
N PHE A 127 -23.30 -6.87 8.43
CA PHE A 127 -23.98 -8.06 7.93
C PHE A 127 -23.88 -9.26 8.88
N GLY A 128 -23.16 -9.14 10.00
CA GLY A 128 -22.89 -10.25 10.90
C GLY A 128 -22.00 -11.34 10.25
N ALA A 129 -21.34 -11.00 9.14
CA ALA A 129 -20.49 -11.91 8.38
C ALA A 129 -19.13 -12.03 9.08
N LYS A 130 -18.71 -13.26 9.39
CA LYS A 130 -17.41 -13.53 10.02
C LYS A 130 -16.43 -13.90 8.92
N VAL A 131 -15.47 -13.02 8.64
CA VAL A 131 -14.41 -13.28 7.66
C VAL A 131 -13.18 -13.79 8.40
N ASP A 132 -12.69 -14.95 7.98
CA ASP A 132 -11.41 -15.47 8.46
C ASP A 132 -10.27 -14.63 7.89
N LYS A 133 -9.40 -14.10 8.75
CA LYS A 133 -8.29 -13.23 8.32
C LYS A 133 -7.04 -14.03 7.96
N ASP A 134 -7.04 -15.34 8.19
CA ASP A 134 -5.85 -16.18 7.98
C ASP A 134 -5.42 -16.22 6.51
N HIS A 135 -6.37 -16.06 5.58
CA HIS A 135 -6.09 -16.05 4.14
C HIS A 135 -5.52 -14.72 3.61
N GLN A 136 -5.61 -13.62 4.35
CA GLN A 136 -5.02 -12.33 3.95
C GLN A 136 -3.49 -12.43 3.74
N LYS A 137 -2.84 -13.40 4.38
CA LYS A 137 -1.39 -13.63 4.27
C LYS A 137 -1.06 -14.97 3.60
N ALA A 138 -2.02 -15.60 2.93
CA ALA A 138 -1.82 -16.86 2.25
C ALA A 138 -0.93 -16.71 1.01
N ASN A 139 -0.35 -17.82 0.57
CA ASN A 139 0.43 -17.84 -0.66
C ASN A 139 -0.49 -17.95 -1.88
N TRP A 140 -1.00 -16.82 -2.36
CA TRP A 140 -1.89 -16.78 -3.53
C TRP A 140 -1.27 -17.25 -4.85
N SER A 141 0.05 -17.47 -4.90
CA SER A 141 0.72 -18.12 -6.03
C SER A 141 0.64 -19.65 -6.01
N GLN A 142 0.10 -20.27 -4.95
CA GLN A 142 -0.01 -21.73 -4.87
C GLN A 142 -1.08 -22.28 -5.81
N ARG A 143 -0.84 -23.46 -6.40
CA ARG A 143 -1.82 -24.15 -7.23
C ARG A 143 -1.87 -25.65 -6.88
N PRO A 144 -3.07 -26.26 -6.80
CA PRO A 144 -4.39 -25.61 -6.86
C PRO A 144 -4.63 -24.67 -5.66
N LEU A 145 -5.58 -23.73 -5.80
CA LEU A 145 -6.05 -22.93 -4.67
C LEU A 145 -7.01 -23.77 -3.82
N ASP A 146 -6.84 -23.72 -2.50
CA ASP A 146 -7.72 -24.43 -1.58
C ASP A 146 -9.09 -23.74 -1.52
N ARG A 147 -10.12 -24.53 -1.19
CA ARG A 147 -11.51 -24.03 -1.14
C ARG A 147 -11.68 -22.83 -0.21
N ASP A 148 -11.04 -22.85 0.95
CA ASP A 148 -11.16 -21.76 1.93
C ASP A 148 -10.59 -20.44 1.40
N MET A 149 -9.55 -20.50 0.54
CA MET A 149 -9.03 -19.32 -0.15
C MET A 149 -10.02 -18.78 -1.18
N LEU A 150 -10.68 -19.66 -1.93
CA LEU A 150 -11.68 -19.25 -2.92
C LEU A 150 -12.92 -18.65 -2.24
N ASP A 151 -13.39 -19.25 -1.14
CA ASP A 151 -14.51 -18.74 -0.34
C ASP A 151 -14.18 -17.38 0.30
N TYR A 152 -12.94 -17.20 0.78
CA TYR A 152 -12.42 -15.92 1.25
C TYR A 152 -12.45 -14.87 0.14
N ALA A 153 -11.83 -15.16 -1.01
CA ALA A 153 -11.76 -14.24 -2.16
C ALA A 153 -13.16 -13.86 -2.67
N ALA A 154 -14.09 -14.81 -2.74
CA ALA A 154 -15.47 -14.53 -3.12
C ALA A 154 -16.18 -13.58 -2.14
N THR A 155 -15.89 -13.71 -0.84
CA THR A 155 -16.49 -12.88 0.21
C THR A 155 -16.06 -11.42 0.11
N ASP A 156 -14.81 -11.15 -0.29
CA ASP A 156 -14.25 -9.80 -0.33
C ASP A 156 -14.95 -8.88 -1.35
N VAL A 157 -15.56 -9.44 -2.40
CA VAL A 157 -16.34 -8.68 -3.38
C VAL A 157 -17.86 -8.76 -3.16
N TYR A 158 -18.36 -9.87 -2.61
CA TYR A 158 -19.79 -10.16 -2.52
C TYR A 158 -20.59 -9.06 -1.79
N TYR A 159 -20.08 -8.56 -0.68
CA TYR A 159 -20.79 -7.60 0.17
C TYR A 159 -20.57 -6.13 -0.25
N LEU A 160 -19.64 -5.85 -1.16
CA LEU A 160 -19.25 -4.47 -1.47
C LEU A 160 -20.40 -3.59 -1.99
N PRO A 161 -21.33 -4.04 -2.85
CA PRO A 161 -22.46 -3.21 -3.27
C PRO A 161 -23.36 -2.79 -2.09
N ALA A 162 -23.75 -3.76 -1.25
CA ALA A 162 -24.58 -3.49 -0.08
C ALA A 162 -23.85 -2.62 0.96
N LEU A 163 -22.54 -2.81 1.12
CA LEU A 163 -21.71 -1.97 1.99
C LEU A 163 -21.63 -0.54 1.44
N ARG A 164 -21.40 -0.38 0.13
CA ARG A 164 -21.39 0.92 -0.54
C ARG A 164 -22.69 1.66 -0.29
N ASP A 165 -23.85 1.03 -0.49
CA ASP A 165 -25.14 1.71 -0.33
C ASP A 165 -25.31 2.31 1.06
N ARG A 166 -24.91 1.57 2.11
CA ARG A 166 -24.96 2.03 3.50
C ARG A 166 -23.99 3.19 3.77
N LEU A 167 -22.75 3.06 3.30
CA LEU A 167 -21.72 4.07 3.50
C LEU A 167 -22.06 5.36 2.74
N ARG A 168 -22.49 5.23 1.48
CA ARG A 168 -22.95 6.35 0.64
C ARG A 168 -24.09 7.11 1.30
N ALA A 169 -25.12 6.42 1.78
CA ALA A 169 -26.22 7.06 2.49
C ALA A 169 -25.75 7.83 3.74
N GLY A 170 -24.72 7.33 4.43
CA GLY A 170 -24.05 8.06 5.52
C GLY A 170 -23.35 9.32 5.05
N LEU A 171 -22.58 9.23 3.97
CA LEU A 171 -21.84 10.36 3.41
C LEU A 171 -22.77 11.44 2.88
N ASP A 172 -23.88 11.07 2.25
CA ASP A 172 -24.93 11.97 1.78
C ASP A 172 -25.52 12.78 2.95
N ARG A 173 -25.85 12.13 4.07
CA ARG A 173 -26.36 12.82 5.27
C ARG A 173 -25.37 13.81 5.86
N LEU A 174 -24.06 13.55 5.73
CA LEU A 174 -23.00 14.43 6.23
C LEU A 174 -22.52 15.45 5.18
N GLY A 175 -23.02 15.40 3.94
CA GLY A 175 -22.54 16.25 2.84
C GLY A 175 -21.08 15.99 2.44
N ARG A 176 -20.59 14.74 2.59
CA ARG A 176 -19.17 14.37 2.38
C ARG A 176 -18.90 13.62 1.07
N MET A 177 -19.91 13.47 0.19
CA MET A 177 -19.73 12.77 -1.08
C MET A 177 -18.69 13.43 -1.99
N GLU A 178 -18.62 14.77 -2.01
CA GLU A 178 -17.59 15.47 -2.79
C GLU A 178 -16.17 15.12 -2.30
N TRP A 179 -15.98 14.96 -0.98
CA TRP A 179 -14.68 14.61 -0.41
C TRP A 179 -14.25 13.20 -0.84
N MET A 180 -15.20 12.28 -0.85
CA MET A 180 -15.05 10.90 -1.34
C MET A 180 -14.63 10.89 -2.82
N GLU A 181 -15.37 11.61 -3.67
CA GLU A 181 -15.10 11.65 -5.12
C GLU A 181 -13.73 12.24 -5.44
N GLN A 182 -13.32 13.31 -4.74
CA GLN A 182 -12.00 13.91 -4.93
C GLN A 182 -10.88 12.94 -4.53
N LYS A 183 -11.03 12.23 -3.40
CA LYS A 183 -10.04 11.23 -2.99
C LYS A 183 -9.96 10.08 -3.99
N CYS A 184 -11.08 9.49 -4.40
CA CYS A 184 -11.08 8.39 -5.37
C CYS A 184 -10.41 8.79 -6.70
N ARG A 185 -10.69 9.99 -7.20
CA ARG A 185 -10.02 10.52 -8.40
C ARG A 185 -8.52 10.61 -8.21
N TRP A 186 -8.09 11.16 -7.08
CA TRP A 186 -6.68 11.23 -6.73
C TRP A 186 -6.04 9.84 -6.63
N GLN A 187 -6.73 8.83 -6.06
CA GLN A 187 -6.22 7.45 -5.96
C GLN A 187 -5.94 6.86 -7.36
N ILE A 188 -6.86 7.08 -8.31
CA ILE A 188 -6.68 6.68 -9.71
C ILE A 188 -5.46 7.38 -10.33
N GLU A 189 -5.34 8.70 -10.12
CA GLU A 189 -4.24 9.50 -10.68
C GLU A 189 -2.88 9.04 -10.13
N VAL A 190 -2.72 8.89 -8.82
CA VAL A 190 -1.44 8.49 -8.21
C VAL A 190 -1.09 7.02 -8.40
N ALA A 191 -2.06 6.18 -8.78
CA ALA A 191 -1.78 4.79 -9.14
C ALA A 191 -0.94 4.68 -10.42
N ARG A 192 -1.03 5.68 -11.32
CA ARG A 192 -0.24 5.77 -12.55
C ARG A 192 1.27 5.90 -12.30
N ASP A 193 1.66 6.34 -11.11
CA ASP A 193 3.06 6.38 -10.71
C ASP A 193 3.63 4.97 -10.45
N GLY A 194 2.78 3.93 -10.38
CA GLY A 194 3.16 2.56 -10.04
C GLY A 194 3.82 2.47 -8.67
N PHE A 195 4.73 1.51 -8.50
CA PHE A 195 5.68 1.54 -7.39
C PHE A 195 6.95 2.26 -7.85
N ALA A 196 7.51 3.09 -6.96
CA ALA A 196 8.78 3.74 -7.24
C ALA A 196 9.84 2.70 -7.57
N ALA A 197 10.51 2.86 -8.71
CA ALA A 197 11.61 1.98 -9.10
C ALA A 197 12.67 1.96 -7.98
N PRO A 198 13.24 0.78 -7.66
CA PRO A 198 14.39 0.73 -6.76
C PRO A 198 15.52 1.58 -7.33
N ASP A 199 15.93 2.61 -6.59
CA ASP A 199 17.15 3.36 -6.86
C ASP A 199 18.30 2.87 -5.96
N GLU A 200 19.51 3.38 -6.18
CA GLU A 200 20.67 3.06 -5.33
C GLU A 200 20.49 3.47 -3.85
N ASN A 201 19.40 4.20 -3.52
CA ASN A 201 19.07 4.69 -2.19
C ASN A 201 17.83 4.01 -1.57
N ALA A 202 17.35 2.91 -2.16
CA ALA A 202 16.11 2.23 -1.74
C ALA A 202 16.21 1.46 -0.40
N TRP A 203 17.38 1.48 0.26
CA TRP A 203 17.69 0.76 1.51
C TRP A 203 17.06 1.37 2.77
N ARG A 204 15.73 1.38 2.82
CA ARG A 204 14.91 1.91 3.95
C ARG A 204 14.95 0.99 5.17
N VAL A 205 16.06 1.01 5.89
CA VAL A 205 16.24 0.34 7.19
C VAL A 205 16.16 1.39 8.29
N ASN A 206 15.37 1.15 9.34
CA ASN A 206 15.21 2.12 10.43
C ASN A 206 16.56 2.44 11.10
N GLY A 207 16.84 3.73 11.33
CA GLY A 207 18.10 4.20 11.91
C GLY A 207 19.20 4.47 10.89
N SER A 208 18.98 4.08 9.62
CA SER A 208 19.94 4.29 8.54
C SER A 208 20.24 5.77 8.27
N GLU A 209 19.29 6.65 8.58
CA GLU A 209 19.42 8.10 8.43
C GLU A 209 20.49 8.74 9.33
N ARG A 210 20.98 8.00 10.34
CA ARG A 210 21.98 8.47 11.32
C ARG A 210 23.40 8.00 11.02
N LEU A 211 23.56 7.02 10.14
CA LEU A 211 24.86 6.45 9.80
C LEU A 211 25.68 7.44 8.96
N ARG A 212 26.92 7.67 9.34
CA ARG A 212 27.86 8.58 8.68
C ARG A 212 29.22 7.94 8.43
N GLY A 213 29.59 6.94 9.23
CA GLY A 213 30.86 6.23 9.16
C GLY A 213 30.73 4.84 8.54
N ARG A 214 31.49 3.88 9.08
CA ARG A 214 31.57 2.50 8.57
C ARG A 214 30.21 1.79 8.53
N GLY A 215 29.29 2.16 9.42
CA GLY A 215 27.95 1.58 9.43
C GLY A 215 27.19 1.84 8.14
N LEU A 216 27.39 3.00 7.51
CA LEU A 216 26.79 3.33 6.22
C LEU A 216 27.33 2.40 5.11
N GLY A 217 28.65 2.21 5.05
CA GLY A 217 29.28 1.30 4.10
C GLY A 217 28.82 -0.14 4.25
N VAL A 218 28.77 -0.62 5.49
CA VAL A 218 28.27 -1.96 5.84
C VAL A 218 26.80 -2.13 5.48
N LEU A 219 25.94 -1.17 5.82
CA LEU A 219 24.51 -1.26 5.51
C LEU A 219 24.25 -1.28 4.00
N HIS A 220 24.93 -0.43 3.25
CA HIS A 220 24.82 -0.37 1.79
C HIS A 220 25.20 -1.72 1.18
N ALA A 221 26.39 -2.25 1.51
CA ALA A 221 26.86 -3.52 0.99
C ALA A 221 25.95 -4.70 1.38
N LEU A 222 25.47 -4.73 2.63
CA LEU A 222 24.56 -5.76 3.12
C LEU A 222 23.18 -5.70 2.47
N TRP A 223 22.65 -4.50 2.24
CA TRP A 223 21.35 -4.35 1.60
C TRP A 223 21.40 -4.89 0.17
N HIS A 224 22.36 -4.46 -0.65
CA HIS A 224 22.51 -4.97 -2.02
C HIS A 224 22.79 -6.48 -2.06
N TRP A 225 23.58 -7.00 -1.11
CA TRP A 225 23.77 -8.44 -0.97
C TRP A 225 22.44 -9.16 -0.70
N ARG A 226 21.61 -8.63 0.20
CA ARG A 226 20.31 -9.21 0.54
C ARG A 226 19.36 -9.17 -0.64
N GLU A 227 19.26 -8.04 -1.35
CA GLU A 227 18.42 -7.90 -2.53
C GLU A 227 18.84 -8.91 -3.62
N GLY A 228 20.14 -9.03 -3.89
CA GLY A 228 20.65 -10.01 -4.86
C GLY A 228 20.33 -11.46 -4.49
N TRP A 229 20.31 -11.81 -3.20
CA TRP A 229 19.86 -13.13 -2.75
C TRP A 229 18.34 -13.29 -2.79
N ALA A 230 17.59 -12.24 -2.46
CA ALA A 230 16.13 -12.22 -2.49
C ALA A 230 15.64 -12.49 -3.91
N GLU A 231 16.25 -11.83 -4.90
CA GLU A 231 15.99 -12.04 -6.31
C GLU A 231 16.36 -13.46 -6.76
N LYS A 232 17.58 -13.94 -6.46
CA LYS A 232 18.03 -15.29 -6.82
C LYS A 232 17.17 -16.40 -6.24
N LEU A 233 16.70 -16.23 -5.01
CA LEU A 233 15.84 -17.19 -4.31
C LEU A 233 14.34 -16.96 -4.62
N ASN A 234 14.02 -15.90 -5.37
CA ASN A 234 12.67 -15.42 -5.62
C ASN A 234 11.80 -15.37 -4.35
N THR A 235 12.32 -14.72 -3.31
CA THR A 235 11.67 -14.55 -2.01
C THR A 235 11.76 -13.10 -1.56
N PRO A 236 10.84 -12.59 -0.73
CA PRO A 236 10.96 -11.26 -0.17
C PRO A 236 12.27 -11.06 0.61
N PRO A 237 12.88 -9.87 0.59
CA PRO A 237 14.16 -9.62 1.25
C PRO A 237 14.18 -9.95 2.74
N PHE A 238 13.08 -9.71 3.46
CA PHE A 238 12.98 -10.03 4.89
C PHE A 238 13.07 -11.55 5.19
N LYS A 239 12.72 -12.41 4.21
CA LYS A 239 12.91 -13.86 4.31
C LYS A 239 14.34 -14.28 4.01
N VAL A 240 15.21 -13.42 3.48
CA VAL A 240 16.67 -13.66 3.44
C VAL A 240 17.25 -13.27 4.79
N VAL A 241 17.18 -11.97 5.13
CA VAL A 241 17.57 -11.41 6.43
C VAL A 241 16.69 -10.21 6.78
N GLY A 242 16.14 -10.19 8.00
CA GLY A 242 15.28 -9.11 8.48
C GLY A 242 16.01 -7.76 8.66
N ASN A 243 15.28 -6.66 8.53
CA ASN A 243 15.80 -5.30 8.70
C ASN A 243 16.47 -5.07 10.07
N GLU A 244 15.98 -5.72 11.12
CA GLU A 244 16.53 -5.61 12.48
C GLU A 244 17.99 -6.08 12.54
N LEU A 245 18.30 -7.22 11.90
CA LEU A 245 19.67 -7.74 11.87
C LEU A 245 20.57 -6.83 11.01
N LEU A 246 20.11 -6.36 9.85
CA LEU A 246 20.86 -5.39 9.04
C LEU A 246 21.20 -4.12 9.86
N GLY A 247 20.21 -3.56 10.54
CA GLY A 247 20.38 -2.37 11.37
C GLY A 247 21.35 -2.59 12.54
N ARG A 248 21.28 -3.75 13.21
CA ARG A 248 22.21 -4.12 14.29
C ARG A 248 23.65 -4.23 13.81
N ILE A 249 23.89 -4.89 12.68
CA ILE A 249 25.24 -5.04 12.09
C ILE A 249 25.79 -3.67 11.68
N ALA A 250 24.97 -2.87 11.01
CA ALA A 250 25.34 -1.51 10.61
C ALA A 250 25.68 -0.62 11.80
N ARG A 251 24.87 -0.67 12.87
CA ARG A 251 25.12 0.08 14.10
C ARG A 251 26.42 -0.35 14.80
N ALA A 252 26.67 -1.66 14.87
CA ALA A 252 27.91 -2.18 15.45
C ALA A 252 29.15 -1.64 14.71
N ALA A 253 29.11 -1.60 13.37
CA ALA A 253 30.16 -1.01 12.56
C ALA A 253 30.26 0.53 12.73
N GLU A 254 29.13 1.23 12.89
CA GLU A 254 29.12 2.67 13.17
C GLU A 254 29.74 3.03 14.52
N GLU A 255 29.59 2.15 15.52
CA GLU A 255 30.23 2.24 16.84
C GLU A 255 31.72 1.82 16.82
N ASP A 256 32.32 1.71 15.62
CA ASP A 256 33.72 1.32 15.39
C ASP A 256 34.13 -0.04 16.00
N ARG A 257 33.17 -0.95 16.19
CA ARG A 257 33.48 -2.30 16.66
C ARG A 257 34.37 -3.05 15.65
N PRO A 258 35.35 -3.84 16.12
CA PRO A 258 36.21 -4.61 15.24
C PRO A 258 35.42 -5.58 14.34
N LEU A 259 35.88 -5.74 13.09
CA LEU A 259 35.25 -6.64 12.12
C LEU A 259 34.95 -8.06 12.66
N PRO A 260 35.82 -8.73 13.44
CA PRO A 260 35.50 -10.03 14.01
C PRO A 260 34.26 -10.02 14.91
N GLU A 261 34.06 -8.95 15.69
CA GLU A 261 32.88 -8.79 16.55
C GLU A 261 31.62 -8.53 15.72
N VAL A 262 31.74 -7.73 14.65
CA VAL A 262 30.62 -7.46 13.74
C VAL A 262 30.22 -8.72 12.95
N LEU A 263 31.16 -9.62 12.69
CA LEU A 263 30.92 -10.90 12.01
C LEU A 263 30.35 -11.99 12.94
N ASP A 264 30.34 -11.79 14.26
CA ASP A 264 29.78 -12.74 15.23
C ASP A 264 28.24 -12.75 15.17
N ILE A 265 27.70 -13.35 14.09
CA ILE A 265 26.29 -13.34 13.74
C ILE A 265 25.80 -14.77 13.52
N HIS A 266 24.78 -15.16 14.27
CA HIS A 266 24.10 -16.43 14.05
C HIS A 266 22.86 -16.28 13.14
N LEU A 267 22.91 -16.88 11.95
CA LEU A 267 21.79 -16.93 11.00
C LEU A 267 20.89 -18.18 11.16
N GLY A 268 21.04 -18.94 12.25
CA GLY A 268 20.32 -20.20 12.44
C GLY A 268 20.70 -21.25 11.39
N ARG A 269 19.73 -22.08 10.98
CA ARG A 269 19.91 -23.15 9.98
C ARG A 269 20.36 -22.68 8.59
N ARG A 270 20.39 -21.37 8.34
CA ARG A 270 20.81 -20.77 7.06
C ARG A 270 22.27 -20.33 7.04
N HIS A 271 22.98 -20.54 8.16
CA HIS A 271 24.35 -20.12 8.36
C HIS A 271 25.27 -20.66 7.25
N ASP A 272 25.30 -21.97 7.02
CA ASP A 272 26.28 -22.59 6.12
C ASP A 272 26.18 -22.12 4.66
N ARG A 273 24.98 -21.76 4.20
CA ARG A 273 24.74 -21.35 2.81
C ARG A 273 24.95 -19.85 2.58
N LEU A 274 24.43 -19.01 3.48
CA LEU A 274 24.38 -17.56 3.24
C LEU A 274 25.54 -16.81 3.89
N TYR A 275 26.01 -17.29 5.04
CA TYR A 275 26.99 -16.58 5.87
C TYR A 275 28.29 -16.24 5.13
N PRO A 276 28.94 -17.14 4.35
CA PRO A 276 30.20 -16.80 3.68
C PRO A 276 30.07 -15.57 2.77
N SER A 277 28.99 -15.50 2.00
CA SER A 277 28.71 -14.37 1.10
C SER A 277 28.27 -13.09 1.85
N MET A 278 27.59 -13.23 2.99
CA MET A 278 27.21 -12.11 3.85
C MET A 278 28.43 -11.50 4.52
N ALA A 279 29.30 -12.33 5.08
CA ALA A 279 30.55 -11.91 5.70
C ALA A 279 31.42 -11.14 4.70
N GLU A 280 31.46 -11.59 3.45
CA GLU A 280 32.15 -10.87 2.39
C GLU A 280 31.52 -9.51 2.07
N ALA A 281 30.19 -9.41 2.05
CA ALA A 281 29.51 -8.13 1.92
C ALA A 281 29.86 -7.16 3.08
N ILE A 282 29.93 -7.67 4.31
CA ILE A 282 30.35 -6.87 5.48
C ILE A 282 31.80 -6.39 5.31
N ARG A 283 32.74 -7.27 4.92
CA ARG A 283 34.14 -6.89 4.65
C ARG A 283 34.25 -5.79 3.61
N ARG A 284 33.53 -5.92 2.49
CA ARG A 284 33.47 -4.87 1.46
C ARG A 284 32.92 -3.56 2.02
N GLY A 285 31.86 -3.62 2.82
CA GLY A 285 31.29 -2.43 3.45
C GLY A 285 32.24 -1.75 4.43
N PHE A 286 33.05 -2.50 5.17
CA PHE A 286 34.11 -1.97 6.03
C PHE A 286 35.23 -1.26 5.25
N ALA A 287 35.53 -1.74 4.04
CA ALA A 287 36.56 -1.17 3.16
C ALA A 287 36.03 -0.01 2.28
N THR A 288 34.71 0.19 2.24
CA THR A 288 34.08 1.23 1.42
C THR A 288 34.20 2.58 2.12
N ASP A 289 34.61 3.61 1.39
CA ASP A 289 34.57 4.99 1.87
C ASP A 289 33.11 5.48 1.92
N PRO A 290 32.55 5.75 3.12
CA PRO A 290 31.16 6.21 3.27
C PRO A 290 30.87 7.54 2.54
N HIS A 291 31.89 8.34 2.23
CA HIS A 291 31.72 9.60 1.52
C HIS A 291 31.48 9.43 0.02
N THR A 292 31.83 8.26 -0.54
CA THR A 292 31.59 7.93 -1.95
C THR A 292 30.19 7.37 -2.19
N LEU A 293 29.47 7.00 -1.12
CA LEU A 293 28.16 6.38 -1.23
C LEU A 293 27.06 7.42 -1.47
N PRO A 294 26.04 7.05 -2.26
CA PRO A 294 24.92 7.93 -2.51
C PRO A 294 24.24 8.26 -1.18
N ARG A 295 24.07 9.57 -0.94
CA ARG A 295 23.35 10.05 0.23
C ARG A 295 21.91 10.26 -0.17
N ARG A 296 21.02 9.61 0.55
CA ARG A 296 19.61 9.88 0.39
C ARG A 296 19.34 11.34 0.75
N GLU A 297 18.86 12.10 -0.23
CA GLU A 297 18.42 13.46 0.01
C GLU A 297 17.33 13.45 1.08
N ARG A 298 17.51 14.30 2.10
CA ARG A 298 16.51 14.47 3.13
C ARG A 298 15.32 15.15 2.48
N ARG A 299 14.18 14.45 2.40
CA ARG A 299 12.94 15.06 1.88
C ARG A 299 12.64 16.33 2.64
N ARG A 300 12.13 17.35 1.94
CA ARG A 300 11.82 18.67 2.51
C ARG A 300 10.96 18.57 3.77
N GLU A 301 9.94 17.71 3.77
CA GLU A 301 9.05 17.48 4.92
C GLU A 301 9.76 16.97 6.19
N PHE A 302 10.98 16.42 6.06
CA PHE A 302 11.77 15.95 7.19
C PHE A 302 12.91 16.88 7.57
N ALA A 303 13.24 17.90 6.78
CA ALA A 303 14.29 18.85 7.13
C ALA A 303 13.90 19.64 8.41
N PRO A 304 14.87 20.18 9.18
CA PRO A 304 14.56 21.07 10.28
C PRO A 304 13.77 22.28 9.77
N MET A 305 12.84 22.76 10.58
CA MET A 305 12.10 24.00 10.31
C MET A 305 12.73 25.14 11.10
N ASN A 306 12.72 26.35 10.55
CA ASN A 306 13.05 27.55 11.31
C ASN A 306 11.91 27.91 12.30
N PRO A 307 12.14 28.83 13.26
CA PRO A 307 11.13 29.18 14.25
C PRO A 307 9.80 29.69 13.66
N ASP A 308 9.85 30.44 12.56
CA ASP A 308 8.66 31.00 11.91
C ASP A 308 7.83 29.91 11.20
N GLU A 309 8.50 28.99 10.51
CA GLU A 309 7.90 27.80 9.90
C GLU A 309 7.24 26.91 10.95
N LEU A 310 7.91 26.68 12.09
CA LEU A 310 7.36 25.88 13.19
C LEU A 310 6.13 26.57 13.80
N ALA A 311 6.21 27.87 14.09
CA ALA A 311 5.08 28.63 14.61
C ALA A 311 3.90 28.63 13.64
N ARG A 312 4.15 28.69 12.32
CA ARG A 312 3.12 28.56 11.28
C ARG A 312 2.51 27.17 11.26
N GLN A 313 3.33 26.12 11.31
CA GLN A 313 2.87 24.75 11.39
C GLN A 313 1.94 24.54 12.59
N ASP A 314 2.32 25.05 13.76
CA ASP A 314 1.54 24.88 14.99
C ASP A 314 0.17 25.59 14.90
N ARG A 315 0.11 26.79 14.31
CA ARG A 315 -1.17 27.49 14.05
C ARG A 315 -2.07 26.71 13.10
N ILE A 316 -1.53 26.27 11.96
CA ILE A 316 -2.30 25.48 10.97
C ILE A 316 -2.74 24.14 11.58
N LYS A 317 -1.87 23.49 12.36
CA LYS A 317 -2.19 22.24 13.07
C LYS A 317 -3.34 22.44 14.05
N ALA A 318 -3.35 23.53 14.82
CA ALA A 318 -4.41 23.82 15.78
C ALA A 318 -5.76 24.01 15.07
N ASP A 319 -5.78 24.76 13.95
CA ASP A 319 -6.97 24.95 13.13
C ASP A 319 -7.46 23.62 12.52
N ARG A 320 -6.52 22.81 12.00
CA ARG A 320 -6.79 21.46 11.48
C ARG A 320 -7.40 20.55 12.55
N ASP A 321 -6.85 20.55 13.76
CA ASP A 321 -7.34 19.73 14.88
C ASP A 321 -8.74 20.19 15.33
N ARG A 322 -9.01 21.50 15.35
CA ARG A 322 -10.33 22.07 15.64
C ARG A 322 -11.36 21.68 14.59
N LEU A 323 -11.03 21.82 13.30
CA LEU A 323 -11.88 21.39 12.19
C LEU A 323 -12.20 19.90 12.28
N ALA A 324 -11.17 19.07 12.48
CA ALA A 324 -11.31 17.64 12.62
C ALA A 324 -12.26 17.28 13.78
N ALA A 325 -12.10 17.91 14.94
CA ALA A 325 -13.02 17.71 16.08
C ALA A 325 -14.47 18.13 15.73
N GLY A 326 -14.65 19.27 15.04
CA GLY A 326 -15.97 19.73 14.60
C GLY A 326 -16.66 18.79 13.61
N PHE A 327 -15.89 18.13 12.74
CA PHE A 327 -16.39 17.12 11.82
C PHE A 327 -16.39 15.69 12.41
N ASN A 328 -15.94 15.51 13.66
CA ASN A 328 -15.68 14.20 14.25
C ASN A 328 -14.77 13.32 13.37
N LEU A 329 -13.78 13.89 12.70
CA LEU A 329 -12.93 13.22 11.72
C LEU A 329 -11.54 12.95 12.30
N ASP A 330 -10.85 11.90 11.84
CA ASP A 330 -9.41 11.79 12.10
C ASP A 330 -8.68 13.00 11.48
N PRO A 331 -7.89 13.76 12.26
CA PRO A 331 -7.19 14.94 11.76
C PRO A 331 -6.29 14.65 10.55
N THR A 332 -5.72 13.46 10.45
CA THR A 332 -4.84 13.07 9.34
C THR A 332 -5.57 12.98 8.00
N LEU A 333 -6.90 12.83 8.00
CA LEU A 333 -7.72 12.85 6.78
C LEU A 333 -7.87 14.27 6.20
N ILE A 334 -7.68 15.32 7.00
CA ILE A 334 -7.60 16.70 6.51
C ILE A 334 -6.18 16.99 6.01
N ALA A 335 -5.19 16.77 6.89
CA ALA A 335 -3.78 16.90 6.53
C ALA A 335 -2.91 16.09 7.49
N THR A 336 -1.94 15.37 6.93
CA THR A 336 -0.89 14.67 7.68
C THR A 336 0.17 15.64 8.20
N ARG A 337 0.99 15.19 9.18
CA ARG A 337 2.12 16.00 9.69
C ARG A 337 3.07 16.42 8.56
N SER A 338 3.40 15.53 7.63
CA SER A 338 4.30 15.84 6.51
C SER A 338 3.73 16.91 5.59
N GLN A 339 2.43 16.83 5.27
CA GLN A 339 1.74 17.86 4.49
C GLN A 339 1.74 19.22 5.22
N LEU A 340 1.48 19.22 6.53
CA LEU A 340 1.56 20.44 7.35
C LEU A 340 2.97 21.06 7.32
N VAL A 341 4.04 20.25 7.32
CA VAL A 341 5.41 20.77 7.16
C VAL A 341 5.61 21.41 5.78
N LEU A 342 5.14 20.76 4.70
CA LEU A 342 5.28 21.31 3.35
C LEU A 342 4.53 22.64 3.20
N ILE A 343 3.30 22.71 3.68
CA ILE A 343 2.47 23.92 3.67
C ILE A 343 3.06 25.00 4.57
N ALA A 344 3.61 24.64 5.73
CA ALA A 344 4.23 25.61 6.62
C ALA A 344 5.50 26.23 6.01
N ARG A 345 6.24 25.49 5.18
CA ARG A 345 7.40 26.00 4.44
C ARG A 345 7.00 26.89 3.27
N ASP A 346 6.02 26.43 2.50
CA ASP A 346 5.51 27.13 1.31
C ASP A 346 3.98 27.14 1.32
N PRO A 347 3.35 28.18 1.90
CA PRO A 347 1.89 28.28 1.94
C PRO A 347 1.25 28.32 0.55
N ALA A 348 1.95 28.81 -0.48
CA ALA A 348 1.41 28.83 -1.84
C ALA A 348 1.24 27.41 -2.41
N SER A 349 1.93 26.41 -1.86
CA SER A 349 1.86 25.02 -2.29
C SER A 349 0.61 24.25 -1.82
N ILE A 350 -0.28 24.86 -1.01
CA ILE A 350 -1.40 24.14 -0.38
C ILE A 350 -2.28 23.37 -1.37
N ASP A 351 -2.58 23.94 -2.54
CA ASP A 351 -3.42 23.28 -3.56
C ASP A 351 -2.70 22.17 -4.32
N ALA A 352 -1.36 22.15 -4.26
CA ALA A 352 -0.55 21.05 -4.79
C ALA A 352 -0.32 19.94 -3.75
N VAL A 353 -0.39 20.27 -2.46
CA VAL A 353 -0.12 19.35 -1.35
C VAL A 353 -1.38 18.63 -0.86
N LEU A 354 -2.54 19.29 -0.94
CA LEU A 354 -3.82 18.82 -0.43
C LEU A 354 -4.86 18.70 -1.54
N LEU A 355 -5.85 17.83 -1.32
CA LEU A 355 -7.04 17.77 -2.16
C LEU A 355 -7.84 19.09 -2.05
N PRO A 356 -8.58 19.48 -3.10
CA PRO A 356 -9.34 20.74 -3.09
C PRO A 356 -10.25 20.93 -1.87
N TRP A 357 -10.93 19.87 -1.41
CA TRP A 357 -11.79 19.94 -0.22
C TRP A 357 -10.97 20.19 1.07
N GLN A 358 -9.80 19.56 1.20
CA GLN A 358 -8.91 19.72 2.35
C GLN A 358 -8.32 21.14 2.37
N ALA A 359 -7.83 21.61 1.22
CA ALA A 359 -7.31 22.96 1.06
C ALA A 359 -8.38 24.01 1.37
N LYS A 360 -9.61 23.84 0.85
CA LYS A 360 -10.74 24.73 1.12
C LYS A 360 -11.05 24.85 2.62
N LEU A 361 -11.02 23.74 3.36
CA LEU A 361 -11.24 23.75 4.80
C LEU A 361 -10.18 24.59 5.52
N LEU A 362 -8.90 24.32 5.30
CA LEU A 362 -7.82 25.04 6.00
C LEU A 362 -7.74 26.52 5.59
N LYS A 363 -8.01 26.85 4.32
CA LYS A 363 -8.05 28.23 3.84
C LYS A 363 -9.14 29.09 4.48
N ALA A 364 -10.19 28.47 5.02
CA ALA A 364 -11.27 29.17 5.70
C ALA A 364 -10.88 29.61 7.13
N GLU A 365 -9.83 29.01 7.70
CA GLU A 365 -9.46 29.16 9.10
C GLU A 365 -8.58 30.40 9.37
N PRO A 366 -8.54 30.89 10.63
CA PRO A 366 -7.80 32.09 11.00
C PRO A 366 -6.31 32.06 10.66
N ALA A 367 -5.63 30.92 10.87
CA ALA A 367 -4.19 30.81 10.62
C ALA A 367 -3.81 30.98 9.15
N TRP A 368 -4.77 30.85 8.22
CA TRP A 368 -4.56 31.06 6.79
C TRP A 368 -4.82 32.51 6.36
N LYS A 369 -5.68 33.22 7.10
CA LYS A 369 -6.08 34.61 6.80
C LYS A 369 -5.11 35.63 7.39
N SER A 370 -4.36 35.23 8.42
CA SER A 370 -3.27 35.99 9.05
C SER A 370 -1.94 35.77 8.36
#